data_AF-A0AAV4ZJ36-F1
#
_entry.id   AF-A0AAV4ZJ36-F1
#
_cell.length_a   1.000
_cell.length_b   1.000
_cell.length_c   1.000
_cell.angle_alpha   90.00
_cell.angle_beta   90.00
_cell.angle_gamma   90.00
#
_symmetry.space_group_name_H-M   'P 1'
#
loop_
_entity.id
_entity.type
_entity.pdbx_description
1 polymer ?
#
loop_
_entity_poly.entity_id
_entity_poly.type
_entity_poly.pdbx_seq_one_letter_code
_entity_poly.pdbx_strand_id
1 'polypeptide(L)' 'MDGCTISGLAFIVIQATIHCPQPAVPDAARFCQTVEAPIRYSRTDTAETRAQLRSLNAKWRAVCAPETAGR' A
#
# COMPACT_ATOMS: atom_id res chain seq x y z
N MET A 1 59.86 -7.87 24.29
CA MET A 1 59.17 -8.29 23.06
C MET A 1 57.71 -8.37 23.39
N ASP A 2 57.08 -7.24 23.13
CA ASP A 2 55.72 -6.90 23.49
C ASP A 2 54.75 -7.62 22.54
N GLY A 3 53.77 -8.32 23.10
CA GLY A 3 52.81 -9.07 22.31
C GLY A 3 51.50 -9.26 23.05
N CYS A 4 50.69 -8.20 23.12
CA CYS A 4 49.29 -8.33 23.52
C CYS A 4 48.43 -8.45 22.25
N THR A 5 47.78 -9.60 22.07
CA THR A 5 46.82 -9.84 21.00
C THR A 5 45.42 -9.62 21.55
N ILE A 6 44.67 -8.68 20.97
CA ILE A 6 43.25 -8.48 21.31
C ILE A 6 42.43 -9.15 20.21
N SER A 7 41.65 -10.16 20.59
CA SER A 7 40.72 -10.86 19.70
C SER A 7 39.31 -10.76 20.27
N GLY A 8 38.35 -10.40 19.42
CA GLY A 8 36.95 -10.26 19.76
C GLY A 8 36.10 -10.03 18.51
N LEU A 9 34.82 -10.41 18.58
CA LEU A 9 33.85 -10.22 17.50
C LEU A 9 32.87 -9.12 17.91
N ALA A 10 32.55 -8.21 16.99
CA ALA A 10 31.55 -7.17 17.17
C ALA A 10 30.36 -7.42 16.24
N PHE A 11 29.14 -7.29 16.77
CA PHE A 11 27.91 -7.38 15.99
C PHE A 11 27.15 -6.07 16.13
N ILE A 12 26.76 -5.49 14.99
CA ILE A 12 25.95 -4.27 14.94
C ILE A 12 24.54 -4.67 14.52
N VAL A 13 23.58 -4.40 15.39
CA VAL A 13 22.14 -4.58 15.11
C VAL A 13 21.58 -3.23 14.69
N ILE A 14 21.22 -3.10 13.41
CA ILE A 14 20.58 -1.89 12.89
C ILE A 14 19.07 -2.15 12.86
N GLN A 15 18.33 -1.50 13.76
CA GLN A 15 16.87 -1.42 13.67
C GLN A 15 16.49 -0.22 12.79
N ALA A 16 16.04 -0.50 11.56
CA ALA A 16 15.45 0.50 10.69
C ALA A 16 13.92 0.49 10.88
N THR A 17 13.38 1.59 11.41
CA THR A 17 11.93 1.82 11.44
C THR A 17 11.52 2.55 10.16
N ILE A 18 10.76 1.88 9.29
CA ILE A 18 10.19 2.51 8.11
C ILE A 18 8.96 3.29 8.58
N HIS A 19 9.10 4.62 8.65
CA HIS A 19 7.95 5.48 8.82
C HIS A 19 7.29 5.65 7.45
N CYS A 20 6.23 4.89 7.19
CA CYS A 20 5.34 5.18 6.06
C CYS A 20 4.41 6.31 6.52
N PRO A 21 4.62 7.58 6.11
CA PRO A 21 3.60 8.59 6.32
C PRO A 21 2.32 8.06 5.68
N GLN A 22 1.25 7.91 6.47
CA GLN A 22 -0.05 7.57 5.90
C GLN A 22 -0.33 8.61 4.82
N PRO A 23 -0.45 8.21 3.54
CA PRO A 23 -0.73 9.18 2.51
C PRO A 23 -2.07 9.82 2.89
N ALA A 24 -2.07 11.14 3.04
CA ALA A 24 -3.28 11.92 3.19
C ALA A 24 -4.26 11.43 2.12
N VAL A 25 -5.49 11.10 2.53
CA VAL A 25 -6.52 10.54 1.65
C VAL A 25 -6.49 11.34 0.35
N PRO A 26 -6.13 10.73 -0.79
CA PRO A 26 -5.91 11.48 -2.00
C PRO A 26 -7.20 12.23 -2.33
N ASP A 27 -7.05 13.53 -2.61
CA ASP A 27 -8.11 14.35 -3.19
C ASP A 27 -8.78 13.56 -4.33
N ALA A 28 -10.10 13.66 -4.45
CA ALA A 28 -10.92 12.88 -5.38
C ALA A 28 -10.30 12.86 -6.79
N ALA A 29 -9.76 14.00 -7.23
CA ALA A 29 -9.04 14.14 -8.49
C ALA A 29 -7.79 13.24 -8.59
N ARG A 30 -6.93 13.20 -7.57
CA ARG A 30 -5.76 12.30 -7.56
C ARG A 30 -6.17 10.83 -7.48
N PHE A 31 -7.24 10.53 -6.75
CA PHE A 31 -7.75 9.15 -6.67
C PHE A 31 -8.19 8.65 -8.06
N CYS A 32 -8.92 9.46 -8.83
CA CYS A 32 -9.37 9.09 -10.17
C CYS A 32 -8.23 9.03 -11.21
N GLN A 33 -7.15 9.79 -11.01
CA GLN A 33 -5.94 9.65 -11.81
C GLN A 33 -5.17 8.35 -11.49
N THR A 34 -5.21 7.90 -10.22
CA THR A 34 -4.46 6.70 -9.79
C THR A 34 -5.23 5.42 -10.11
N VAL A 35 -6.55 5.45 -9.93
CA VAL A 35 -7.46 4.35 -10.23
C VAL A 35 -8.28 4.77 -11.43
N GLU A 36 -7.77 4.53 -12.63
CA GLU A 36 -8.40 4.99 -13.88
C GLU A 36 -9.68 4.22 -14.21
N ALA A 37 -9.81 2.98 -13.71
CA ALA A 37 -10.94 2.10 -13.95
C ALA A 37 -11.19 1.15 -12.77
N PRO A 38 -12.40 0.57 -12.64
CA PRO A 38 -12.67 -0.48 -11.66
C PRO A 38 -11.72 -1.68 -11.83
N ILE A 39 -11.19 -2.16 -10.71
CA ILE A 39 -10.31 -3.32 -10.68
C ILE A 39 -11.13 -4.59 -10.92
N ARG A 40 -10.67 -5.42 -11.86
CA ARG A 40 -11.28 -6.73 -12.15
C ARG A 40 -10.83 -7.75 -11.11
N TYR A 41 -11.70 -8.68 -10.76
CA TYR A 41 -11.35 -9.78 -9.86
C TYR A 41 -10.52 -10.84 -10.58
N SER A 42 -9.48 -11.31 -9.92
CA SER A 42 -8.76 -12.52 -10.30
C SER A 42 -9.48 -13.76 -9.78
N ARG A 43 -9.30 -14.89 -10.47
CA ARG A 43 -9.75 -16.21 -9.99
C ARG A 43 -8.99 -16.66 -8.73
N THR A 44 -7.80 -16.13 -8.51
CA THR A 44 -6.94 -16.44 -7.36
C THR A 44 -7.19 -15.51 -6.16
N ASP A 45 -8.06 -14.51 -6.28
CA ASP A 45 -8.32 -13.60 -5.17
C ASP A 45 -9.03 -14.34 -4.03
N THR A 46 -8.53 -14.13 -2.81
CA THR A 46 -9.19 -14.58 -1.59
C THR A 46 -10.51 -13.85 -1.38
N ALA A 47 -11.36 -14.36 -0.50
CA ALA A 47 -12.62 -13.70 -0.15
C ALA A 47 -12.39 -12.29 0.45
N GLU A 48 -11.31 -12.13 1.22
CA GLU A 48 -10.92 -10.86 1.84
C GLU A 48 -10.47 -9.84 0.78
N THR A 49 -9.59 -10.24 -0.15
CA THR A 49 -9.17 -9.38 -1.26
C THR A 49 -10.36 -8.94 -2.11
N ARG A 50 -11.30 -9.84 -2.41
CA ARG A 50 -12.53 -9.47 -3.13
C ARG A 50 -13.40 -8.48 -2.37
N ALA A 51 -13.48 -8.58 -1.04
CA ALA A 51 -14.20 -7.62 -0.22
C ALA A 51 -13.56 -6.22 -0.28
N GLN A 52 -12.24 -6.15 -0.19
CA GLN A 52 -11.49 -4.90 -0.32
C GLN A 52 -11.64 -4.28 -1.73
N LEU A 53 -11.50 -5.09 -2.78
CA LEU A 53 -11.69 -4.64 -4.16
C LEU A 53 -13.13 -4.18 -4.45
N ARG A 54 -14.14 -4.83 -3.85
CA ARG A 54 -15.53 -4.34 -3.92
C ARG A 54 -15.68 -2.94 -3.36
N SER A 55 -15.13 -2.69 -2.17
CA SER A 55 -15.16 -1.37 -1.52
C SER A 55 -14.44 -0.32 -2.36
N LEU A 56 -13.25 -0.65 -2.87
CA LEU A 56 -12.48 0.26 -3.73
C LEU A 56 -13.22 0.61 -5.02
N ASN A 57 -13.81 -0.38 -5.69
CA ASN A 57 -14.61 -0.17 -6.90
C ASN A 57 -15.88 0.63 -6.63
N ALA A 58 -16.51 0.47 -5.47
CA ALA A 58 -17.65 1.30 -5.07
C ALA A 58 -17.25 2.76 -4.90
N LYS A 59 -16.11 3.02 -4.24
CA LYS A 59 -15.54 4.37 -4.12
C LYS A 59 -15.23 4.97 -5.49
N TRP A 60 -14.63 4.18 -6.40
CA TRP A 60 -14.36 4.63 -7.77
C TRP A 60 -15.64 5.06 -8.50
N ARG A 61 -16.71 4.28 -8.45
CA ARG A 61 -17.97 4.66 -9.10
C ARG A 61 -18.56 5.96 -8.54
N ALA A 62 -18.52 6.11 -7.21
CA ALA A 62 -19.07 7.29 -6.54
C ALA A 62 -18.28 8.57 -6.86
N VAL A 63 -16.96 8.47 -6.99
CA VAL A 63 -16.07 9.64 -7.08
C VAL A 63 -15.64 9.95 -8.53
N CYS A 64 -15.47 8.93 -9.37
CA CYS A 64 -14.84 9.04 -10.69
C CYS A 64 -15.81 8.81 -11.86
N ALA A 65 -16.98 8.21 -11.64
CA ALA A 65 -17.99 7.96 -12.68
C ALA A 65 -19.43 8.33 -12.26
N PRO A 66 -19.66 9.55 -11.72
CA PRO A 66 -20.94 9.92 -11.12
C PRO A 66 -22.13 9.85 -12.09
N GLU A 67 -21.91 10.00 -13.40
CA GLU A 67 -22.98 9.99 -14.42
C GLU A 67 -23.60 8.59 -14.66
N THR A 68 -22.96 7.50 -14.22
CA THR A 68 -23.47 6.14 -14.42
C THR A 68 -24.33 5.60 -13.27
N ALA A 69 -24.39 6.30 -12.13
CA ALA A 69 -25.10 5.85 -10.94
C ALA A 69 -26.58 6.30 -10.87
N GLY A 70 -27.08 6.99 -11.90
CA GLY A 70 -28.40 7.65 -11.88
C GLY A 70 -29.29 7.42 -13.10
N ARG A 71 -29.13 6.32 -13.86
CA ARG A 71 -30.07 5.92 -14.92
C ARG A 71 -30.71 4.56 -14.61
#